data_AF-A0A956C5M3-F1
#
_entry.id   AF-A0A956C5M3-F1
#
_cell.length_a   1.000
_cell.length_b   1.000
_cell.length_c   1.000
_cell.angle_alpha   90.00
_cell.angle_beta   90.00
_cell.angle_gamma   90.00
#
_symmetry.space_group_name_H-M   'P 1'
#
loop_
_entity.id
_entity.type
_entity.pdbx_description
1 polymer ?
#
loop_
_entity_poly.entity_id
_entity_poly.type
_entity_poly.pdbx_seq_one_letter_code
_entity_poly.pdbx_strand_id
1 'polypeptide(L)'
;MGSTRIAKGLALGLMVAVAACTAAQDDETESQEGAFSQSEVDNDPTLKALQQRAANVDEYEINVDDIAVPVPNASVGASVNGFSTRGLDWFKNPAVSYPDNKRWDQGTDTGKKCQWASIFRFQAIFENPPAEAVEMRTLVLQSGTRGRWNGSFWSWVDDYASTDSVGTPTASYAWSSGLWKWIAASGKDGLCRIPTKSMVIGMMQACKAQAEANDGDPKGCRMPRYVAPPPGTDAGADASGEGGADASSEGGADASSEGGADAGTD
;
A
#
# COMPACT_ATOMS: atom_id res chain seq x y z
N MET A 1 75.99 32.69 -17.44
CA MET A 1 75.54 33.69 -16.45
C MET A 1 74.28 34.35 -16.99
N GLY A 2 73.13 33.75 -16.70
CA GLY A 2 71.82 34.17 -17.22
C GLY A 2 71.20 35.24 -16.33
N SER A 3 70.69 36.29 -16.96
CA SER A 3 70.24 37.53 -16.34
C SER A 3 68.83 37.42 -15.78
N THR A 4 68.68 37.65 -14.48
CA THR A 4 67.39 37.76 -13.78
C THR A 4 66.85 39.19 -13.92
N ARG A 5 65.65 39.35 -14.46
CA ARG A 5 64.85 40.58 -14.29
C ARG A 5 63.46 40.22 -13.79
N ILE A 6 63.15 40.76 -12.61
CA ILE A 6 61.89 40.64 -11.89
C ILE A 6 60.96 41.75 -12.40
N ALA A 7 59.82 41.40 -12.98
CA ALA A 7 58.73 42.32 -13.27
C ALA A 7 57.66 42.19 -12.18
N LYS A 8 57.46 43.27 -11.41
CA LYS A 8 56.33 43.43 -10.49
C LYS A 8 55.10 43.83 -11.29
N GLY A 9 54.16 42.90 -11.45
CA GLY A 9 52.82 43.17 -11.97
C GLY A 9 51.89 43.66 -10.86
N LEU A 10 51.29 44.83 -11.08
CA LEU A 10 50.18 45.38 -10.30
C LEU A 10 48.98 44.41 -10.41
N ALA A 11 48.48 43.92 -9.28
CA ALA A 11 47.20 43.22 -9.21
C ALA A 11 46.10 44.23 -8.90
N LEU A 12 45.31 44.60 -9.91
CA LEU A 12 44.03 45.30 -9.75
C LEU A 12 42.93 44.23 -9.89
N GLY A 13 42.51 43.67 -8.75
CA GLY A 13 41.47 42.64 -8.68
C GLY A 13 40.16 43.24 -8.21
N LEU A 14 39.24 43.38 -9.17
CA LEU A 14 37.84 43.79 -9.07
C LEU A 14 37.11 43.13 -7.88
N MET A 15 36.57 43.90 -6.95
CA MET A 15 35.56 43.41 -6.01
C MET A 15 34.21 43.34 -6.74
N VAL A 16 33.78 42.13 -7.09
CA VAL A 16 32.40 41.87 -7.52
C VAL A 16 31.55 41.71 -6.26
N ALA A 17 30.65 42.66 -6.03
CA ALA A 17 29.61 42.54 -5.02
C ALA A 17 28.62 41.46 -5.47
N VAL A 18 28.63 40.31 -4.80
CA VAL A 18 27.63 39.26 -4.96
C VAL A 18 26.36 39.69 -4.21
N ALA A 19 25.49 40.43 -4.89
CA ALA A 19 24.09 40.53 -4.52
C ALA A 19 23.36 39.35 -5.18
N ALA A 20 23.33 38.20 -4.51
CA ALA A 20 22.51 37.06 -4.92
C ALA A 20 21.36 36.92 -3.93
N CYS A 21 20.17 37.14 -4.45
CA CYS A 21 18.88 37.07 -3.80
C CYS A 21 18.77 35.82 -2.91
N THR A 22 18.38 36.03 -1.65
CA THR A 22 17.59 35.07 -0.89
C THR A 22 16.32 34.83 -1.68
N ALA A 23 16.32 33.82 -2.56
CA ALA A 23 15.09 33.19 -2.98
C ALA A 23 14.47 32.62 -1.71
N ALA A 24 13.39 33.24 -1.26
CA ALA A 24 12.44 32.55 -0.41
C ALA A 24 12.15 31.24 -1.13
N GLN A 25 12.55 30.13 -0.54
CA GLN A 25 11.99 28.85 -0.89
C GLN A 25 10.53 28.98 -0.46
N ASP A 26 9.70 29.40 -1.42
CA ASP A 26 8.29 29.08 -1.40
C ASP A 26 8.25 27.55 -1.39
N ASP A 27 8.27 27.02 -0.17
CA ASP A 27 7.87 25.67 0.14
C ASP A 27 6.37 25.66 -0.15
N GLU A 28 6.04 25.64 -1.46
CA GLU A 28 4.74 25.26 -1.95
C GLU A 28 4.54 23.84 -1.45
N THR A 29 4.02 23.76 -0.23
CA THR A 29 3.27 22.62 0.26
C THR A 29 2.12 22.50 -0.73
N GLU A 30 2.40 21.81 -1.84
CA GLU A 30 1.39 21.30 -2.78
C GLU A 30 0.34 20.68 -1.89
N SER A 31 -0.77 21.37 -1.71
CA SER A 31 -1.88 20.87 -0.93
C SER A 31 -2.37 19.68 -1.72
N GLN A 32 -1.88 18.50 -1.34
CA GLN A 32 -2.35 17.24 -1.87
C GLN A 32 -3.86 17.26 -1.66
N GLU A 33 -4.61 17.35 -2.75
CA GLU A 33 -6.05 17.11 -2.80
C GLU A 33 -6.29 15.66 -2.40
N GLY A 34 -6.24 15.40 -1.09
CA GLY A 34 -6.72 14.16 -0.51
C GLY A 34 -8.23 14.07 -0.66
N ALA A 35 -8.75 12.86 -0.48
CA ALA A 35 -10.19 12.57 -0.48
C ALA A 35 -11.02 13.46 0.47
N PHE A 36 -10.35 14.06 1.44
CA PHE A 36 -10.88 14.86 2.54
C PHE A 36 -9.74 15.66 3.16
N SER A 37 -10.09 16.77 3.77
CA SER A 37 -9.34 17.44 4.82
C SER A 37 -9.63 16.77 6.17
N GLN A 38 -8.67 16.80 7.10
CA GLN A 38 -8.91 16.32 8.46
C GLN A 38 -10.07 17.08 9.14
N SER A 39 -10.25 18.37 8.80
CA SER A 39 -11.39 19.15 9.27
C SER A 39 -12.74 18.64 8.76
N GLU A 40 -12.84 18.13 7.53
CA GLU A 40 -14.08 17.51 7.05
C GLU A 40 -14.39 16.24 7.82
N VAL A 41 -13.38 15.42 8.09
CA VAL A 41 -13.52 14.20 8.89
C VAL A 41 -13.93 14.52 10.33
N ASP A 42 -13.34 15.54 10.94
CA ASP A 42 -13.65 15.92 12.32
C ASP A 42 -15.05 16.52 12.49
N ASN A 43 -15.59 17.14 11.43
CA ASN A 43 -16.93 17.74 11.43
C ASN A 43 -18.04 16.79 10.94
N ASP A 44 -17.69 15.64 10.34
CA ASP A 44 -18.63 14.62 9.90
C ASP A 44 -18.55 13.38 10.83
N PRO A 45 -19.57 13.12 11.68
CA PRO A 45 -19.53 12.01 12.62
C PRO A 45 -19.49 10.63 11.95
N THR A 46 -20.02 10.49 10.73
CA THR A 46 -19.97 9.26 9.95
C THR A 46 -18.54 8.99 9.48
N LEU A 47 -17.88 10.00 8.89
CA LEU A 47 -16.48 9.88 8.49
C LEU A 47 -15.56 9.65 9.68
N LYS A 48 -15.80 10.34 10.81
CA LYS A 48 -15.01 10.15 12.02
C LYS A 48 -15.10 8.73 12.56
N ALA A 49 -16.30 8.17 12.61
CA ALA A 49 -16.51 6.79 13.05
C ALA A 49 -15.81 5.78 12.12
N LEU A 50 -15.88 5.99 10.80
CA LEU A 50 -15.17 5.16 9.83
C LEU A 50 -13.65 5.26 9.97
N GLN A 51 -13.11 6.48 10.17
CA GLN A 51 -11.68 6.71 10.42
C GLN A 51 -11.22 5.95 11.67
N GLN A 52 -11.98 6.04 12.77
CA GLN A 52 -11.65 5.38 14.02
C GLN A 52 -11.62 3.85 13.89
N ARG A 53 -12.59 3.25 13.17
CA ARG A 53 -12.61 1.79 12.95
C ARG A 53 -11.49 1.32 12.03
N ALA A 54 -11.13 2.13 11.03
CA ALA A 54 -10.06 1.82 10.11
C ALA A 54 -8.66 2.06 10.71
N ALA A 55 -8.53 2.67 11.90
CA ALA A 55 -7.24 3.06 12.47
C ALA A 55 -6.35 1.87 12.89
N ASN A 56 -6.96 0.76 13.33
CA ASN A 56 -6.20 -0.44 13.69
C ASN A 56 -5.70 -1.16 12.43
N VAL A 57 -4.47 -0.87 12.00
CA VAL A 57 -3.92 -1.35 10.73
C VAL A 57 -3.72 -2.87 10.63
N ASP A 58 -3.83 -3.60 11.74
CA ASP A 58 -3.64 -5.05 11.79
C ASP A 58 -4.96 -5.84 11.74
N GLU A 59 -6.09 -5.15 11.87
CA GLU A 59 -7.42 -5.75 11.85
C GLU A 59 -7.94 -5.89 10.42
N TYR A 60 -8.21 -7.12 9.99
CA TYR A 60 -8.67 -7.42 8.62
C TYR A 60 -10.15 -7.09 8.41
N GLU A 61 -10.99 -7.36 9.41
CA GLU A 61 -12.44 -7.16 9.36
C GLU A 61 -12.85 -6.04 10.32
N ILE A 62 -13.60 -5.05 9.83
CA ILE A 62 -14.23 -4.05 10.69
C ILE A 62 -15.75 -4.09 10.49
N ASN A 63 -16.52 -3.94 11.57
CA ASN A 63 -17.97 -3.84 11.48
C ASN A 63 -18.36 -2.38 11.14
N VAL A 64 -19.27 -2.16 10.19
CA VAL A 64 -19.79 -0.83 9.80
C VAL A 64 -21.31 -0.72 9.82
N ASP A 65 -22.02 -1.71 10.38
CA ASP A 65 -23.49 -1.77 10.32
C ASP A 65 -24.16 -0.61 11.06
N ASP A 66 -23.64 -0.28 12.23
CA ASP A 66 -24.17 0.74 13.13
C ASP A 66 -23.71 2.17 12.76
N ILE A 67 -22.86 2.34 11.74
CA ILE A 67 -22.49 3.67 11.25
C ILE A 67 -23.63 4.25 10.41
N ALA A 68 -24.00 5.49 10.69
CA ALA A 68 -25.10 6.17 10.01
C ALA A 68 -24.80 6.44 8.52
N VAL A 69 -25.87 6.60 7.75
CA VAL A 69 -25.86 7.11 6.36
C VAL A 69 -26.63 8.44 6.33
N PRO A 70 -26.39 9.36 5.38
CA PRO A 70 -25.58 9.20 4.17
C PRO A 70 -24.07 9.25 4.42
N VAL A 71 -23.31 8.57 3.55
CA VAL A 71 -21.85 8.68 3.49
C VAL A 71 -21.49 9.67 2.38
N PRO A 72 -20.63 10.68 2.63
CA PRO A 72 -20.15 11.59 1.59
C PRO A 72 -19.51 10.85 0.41
N ASN A 73 -19.49 11.46 -0.78
CA ASN A 73 -18.86 10.83 -1.94
C ASN A 73 -17.33 10.77 -1.77
N ALA A 74 -16.75 9.57 -1.85
CA ALA A 74 -15.31 9.42 -2.03
C ALA A 74 -14.94 9.60 -3.51
N SER A 75 -15.05 10.84 -4.03
CA SER A 75 -14.72 11.16 -5.42
C SER A 75 -13.20 11.20 -5.69
N VAL A 76 -12.41 11.19 -4.63
CA VAL A 76 -10.95 11.25 -4.60
C VAL A 76 -10.44 10.21 -3.59
N GLY A 77 -9.22 9.69 -3.78
CA GLY A 77 -8.57 8.77 -2.83
C GLY A 77 -7.63 9.51 -1.88
N ALA A 78 -6.86 8.82 -1.05
CA ALA A 78 -5.90 9.45 -0.15
C ALA A 78 -4.52 9.57 -0.79
N SER A 79 -3.77 10.60 -0.42
CA SER A 79 -2.34 10.74 -0.72
C SER A 79 -1.58 11.07 0.57
N VAL A 80 -0.51 10.32 0.84
CA VAL A 80 0.31 10.47 2.05
C VAL A 80 1.72 9.94 1.79
N ASN A 81 2.76 10.69 2.19
CA ASN A 81 4.17 10.30 2.11
C ASN A 81 4.62 9.73 0.75
N GLY A 82 4.07 10.24 -0.35
CA GLY A 82 4.37 9.81 -1.72
C GLY A 82 3.73 8.47 -2.12
N PHE A 83 2.67 8.06 -1.42
CA PHE A 83 1.78 6.96 -1.80
C PHE A 83 0.38 7.51 -1.99
N SER A 84 -0.37 6.95 -2.94
CA SER A 84 -1.74 7.40 -3.19
C SER A 84 -2.70 6.28 -3.56
N THR A 85 -3.95 6.46 -3.20
CA THR A 85 -5.09 5.79 -3.83
C THR A 85 -5.82 6.82 -4.70
N ARG A 86 -6.38 6.37 -5.82
CA ARG A 86 -7.20 7.21 -6.71
C ARG A 86 -8.30 6.41 -7.36
N GLY A 87 -9.29 7.13 -7.88
CA GLY A 87 -10.42 6.52 -8.56
C GLY A 87 -11.33 5.72 -7.62
N LEU A 88 -12.49 5.37 -8.17
CA LEU A 88 -13.51 4.57 -7.52
C LEU A 88 -13.93 3.46 -8.51
N ASP A 89 -13.96 2.22 -8.05
CA ASP A 89 -14.47 1.09 -8.83
C ASP A 89 -15.21 0.10 -7.92
N TRP A 90 -16.37 -0.36 -8.37
CA TRP A 90 -17.16 -1.38 -7.69
C TRP A 90 -17.00 -2.71 -8.44
N PHE A 91 -16.56 -3.78 -7.77
CA PHE A 91 -16.55 -5.11 -8.39
C PHE A 91 -17.99 -5.58 -8.60
N LYS A 92 -18.28 -6.08 -9.81
CA LYS A 92 -19.51 -6.78 -10.23
C LYS A 92 -20.73 -6.56 -9.33
N ASN A 93 -21.30 -5.36 -9.39
CA ASN A 93 -22.73 -5.24 -9.15
C ASN A 93 -23.45 -6.01 -10.28
N PRO A 94 -24.06 -7.19 -10.04
CA PRO A 94 -24.68 -7.97 -11.10
C PRO A 94 -25.90 -7.26 -11.70
N ALA A 95 -26.42 -6.22 -11.03
CA ALA A 95 -27.52 -5.41 -11.52
C ALA A 95 -27.08 -4.27 -12.44
N VAL A 96 -25.78 -4.05 -12.68
CA VAL A 96 -25.27 -2.89 -13.43
C VAL A 96 -24.20 -3.32 -14.46
N SER A 97 -24.40 -2.96 -15.73
CA SER A 97 -23.42 -3.21 -16.79
C SER A 97 -22.22 -2.28 -16.69
N TYR A 98 -21.05 -2.74 -17.15
CA TYR A 98 -19.90 -1.85 -17.38
C TYR A 98 -20.22 -0.83 -18.49
N PRO A 99 -19.82 0.45 -18.40
CA PRO A 99 -18.95 1.08 -17.40
C PRO A 99 -19.68 1.74 -16.22
N ASP A 100 -20.99 1.52 -16.08
CA ASP A 100 -21.81 2.25 -15.11
C ASP A 100 -21.49 1.89 -13.65
N ASN A 101 -20.78 0.78 -13.42
CA ASN A 101 -20.26 0.34 -12.13
C ASN A 101 -19.13 1.20 -11.52
N LYS A 102 -18.82 2.37 -12.10
CA LYS A 102 -17.77 3.29 -11.58
C LYS A 102 -18.33 4.53 -10.88
N ARG A 103 -19.66 4.66 -10.80
CA ARG A 103 -20.31 5.83 -10.18
C ARG A 103 -20.60 5.56 -8.71
N TRP A 104 -20.42 6.57 -7.86
CA TRP A 104 -20.66 6.49 -6.42
C TRP A 104 -22.07 6.01 -6.06
N ASP A 105 -23.07 6.46 -6.82
CA ASP A 105 -24.48 6.13 -6.61
C ASP A 105 -24.81 4.64 -6.78
N GLN A 106 -23.95 3.87 -7.47
CA GLN A 106 -24.14 2.43 -7.70
C GLN A 106 -23.66 1.54 -6.55
N GLY A 107 -22.94 2.08 -5.57
CA GLY A 107 -22.51 1.32 -4.40
C GLY A 107 -23.62 1.18 -3.36
N THR A 108 -23.68 0.05 -2.65
CA THR A 108 -24.49 -0.09 -1.44
C THR A 108 -24.05 0.91 -0.38
N ASP A 109 -24.92 1.13 0.60
CA ASP A 109 -24.55 1.85 1.81
C ASP A 109 -23.33 1.21 2.51
N THR A 110 -23.28 -0.12 2.62
CA THR A 110 -22.11 -0.82 3.19
C THR A 110 -20.87 -0.66 2.33
N GLY A 111 -20.98 -0.76 1.02
CA GLY A 111 -19.89 -0.55 0.05
C GLY A 111 -19.31 0.85 0.14
N LYS A 112 -20.17 1.87 0.24
CA LYS A 112 -19.77 3.27 0.46
C LYS A 112 -19.02 3.46 1.79
N LYS A 113 -19.50 2.83 2.87
CA LYS A 113 -18.79 2.81 4.17
C LYS A 113 -17.43 2.12 4.05
N CYS A 114 -17.37 0.96 3.40
CA CYS A 114 -16.13 0.21 3.20
C CYS A 114 -15.12 0.94 2.31
N GLN A 115 -15.59 1.70 1.31
CA GLN A 115 -14.74 2.54 0.47
C GLN A 115 -14.02 3.59 1.31
N TRP A 116 -14.74 4.30 2.18
CA TRP A 116 -14.14 5.27 3.10
C TRP A 116 -13.22 4.63 4.12
N ALA A 117 -13.65 3.54 4.76
CA ALA A 117 -12.79 2.82 5.69
C ALA A 117 -11.50 2.32 5.01
N SER A 118 -11.58 1.89 3.76
CA SER A 118 -10.45 1.47 2.95
C SER A 118 -9.47 2.63 2.68
N ILE A 119 -9.98 3.82 2.39
CA ILE A 119 -9.16 5.03 2.21
C ILE A 119 -8.50 5.45 3.52
N PHE A 120 -9.24 5.45 4.65
CA PHE A 120 -8.66 5.76 5.95
C PHE A 120 -7.60 4.75 6.38
N ARG A 121 -7.84 3.45 6.12
CA ARG A 121 -6.85 2.39 6.37
C ARG A 121 -5.59 2.58 5.54
N PHE A 122 -5.75 2.95 4.28
CA PHE A 122 -4.62 3.30 3.42
C PHE A 122 -3.80 4.44 4.05
N GLN A 123 -4.44 5.54 4.44
CA GLN A 123 -3.75 6.65 5.07
C GLN A 123 -3.03 6.21 6.35
N ALA A 124 -3.70 5.46 7.24
CA ALA A 124 -3.11 4.98 8.48
C ALA A 124 -1.86 4.09 8.25
N ILE A 125 -1.88 3.23 7.21
CA ILE A 125 -0.73 2.40 6.85
C ILE A 125 0.43 3.24 6.28
N PHE A 126 0.13 4.22 5.42
CA PHE A 126 1.14 4.96 4.68
C PHE A 126 1.57 6.29 5.33
N GLU A 127 0.93 6.69 6.44
CA GLU A 127 1.45 7.72 7.36
C GLU A 127 2.82 7.31 7.93
N ASN A 128 3.01 6.01 8.16
CA ASN A 128 4.30 5.41 8.50
C ASN A 128 4.53 4.20 7.57
N PRO A 129 4.94 4.45 6.31
CA PRO A 129 4.89 3.43 5.27
C PRO A 129 5.80 2.24 5.62
N PRO A 130 5.38 1.00 5.37
CA PRO A 130 6.25 -0.17 5.52
C PRO A 130 7.53 -0.02 4.69
N ALA A 131 8.67 -0.46 5.23
CA ALA A 131 9.96 -0.37 4.55
C ALA A 131 9.92 -1.01 3.15
N GLU A 132 9.23 -2.14 3.03
CA GLU A 132 9.07 -2.88 1.78
C GLU A 132 8.30 -2.10 0.73
N ALA A 133 7.33 -1.27 1.16
CA ALA A 133 6.60 -0.40 0.24
C ALA A 133 7.49 0.75 -0.27
N VAL A 134 8.33 1.30 0.61
CA VAL A 134 9.33 2.31 0.24
C VAL A 134 10.33 1.71 -0.75
N GLU A 135 10.91 0.55 -0.43
CA GLU A 135 11.85 -0.17 -1.30
C GLU A 135 11.26 -0.46 -2.68
N MET A 136 10.02 -0.95 -2.73
CA MET A 136 9.34 -1.24 -4.00
C MET A 136 9.13 0.02 -4.85
N ARG A 137 8.75 1.14 -4.24
CA ARG A 137 8.57 2.43 -4.92
C ARG A 137 9.89 3.01 -5.46
N THR A 138 10.99 2.74 -4.76
CA THR A 138 12.34 3.20 -5.10
C THR A 138 13.18 2.13 -5.81
N LEU A 139 12.57 1.02 -6.23
CA LEU A 139 13.28 -0.10 -6.82
C LEU A 139 14.10 0.36 -8.03
N VAL A 140 15.40 0.05 -8.01
CA VAL A 140 16.32 0.20 -9.13
C VAL A 140 16.80 -1.20 -9.49
N LEU A 141 16.61 -1.57 -10.75
CA LEU A 141 16.97 -2.89 -11.27
C LEU A 141 18.46 -3.00 -11.51
N GLN A 142 18.94 -4.22 -11.72
CA GLN A 142 20.34 -4.48 -12.10
C GLN A 142 20.75 -3.76 -13.39
N SER A 143 19.80 -3.51 -14.29
CA SER A 143 19.98 -2.73 -15.52
C SER A 143 20.17 -1.22 -15.28
N GLY A 144 20.02 -0.74 -14.04
CA GLY A 144 20.05 0.67 -13.67
C GLY A 144 18.74 1.42 -13.94
N THR A 145 17.70 0.75 -14.44
CA THR A 145 16.39 1.36 -14.67
C THR A 145 15.50 1.29 -13.43
N ARG A 146 14.62 2.28 -13.27
CA ARG A 146 13.64 2.31 -12.18
C ARG A 146 12.52 1.28 -12.41
N GLY A 147 12.02 0.68 -11.33
CA GLY A 147 10.82 -0.14 -11.33
C GLY A 147 9.59 0.63 -11.84
N ARG A 148 8.59 -0.11 -12.34
CA ARG A 148 7.43 0.49 -13.04
C ARG A 148 6.31 0.99 -12.12
N TRP A 149 6.40 0.73 -10.82
CA TRP A 149 5.40 1.18 -9.84
C TRP A 149 5.91 2.36 -9.03
N ASN A 150 5.05 3.36 -8.81
CA ASN A 150 5.41 4.65 -8.24
C ASN A 150 4.72 4.96 -6.90
N GLY A 151 4.10 3.99 -6.24
CA GLY A 151 3.36 4.21 -5.00
C GLY A 151 1.86 4.47 -5.16
N SER A 152 1.34 4.44 -6.40
CA SER A 152 -0.07 4.71 -6.67
C SER A 152 -0.91 3.44 -6.83
N PHE A 153 -2.13 3.49 -6.30
CA PHE A 153 -3.15 2.46 -6.39
C PHE A 153 -4.46 3.01 -6.95
N TRP A 154 -5.21 2.16 -7.64
CA TRP A 154 -6.62 2.37 -7.95
C TRP A 154 -7.47 1.82 -6.82
N SER A 155 -8.30 2.65 -6.19
CA SER A 155 -9.18 2.21 -5.11
C SER A 155 -10.34 1.42 -5.67
N TRP A 156 -10.59 0.25 -5.07
CA TRP A 156 -11.58 -0.70 -5.54
C TRP A 156 -12.28 -1.32 -4.32
N VAL A 157 -13.62 -1.35 -4.31
CA VAL A 157 -14.39 -2.15 -3.36
C VAL A 157 -15.12 -3.27 -4.09
N ASP A 158 -14.90 -4.51 -3.67
CA ASP A 158 -15.76 -5.63 -4.01
C ASP A 158 -17.07 -5.48 -3.25
N ASP A 159 -17.95 -4.67 -3.83
CA ASP A 159 -19.28 -4.44 -3.32
C ASP A 159 -20.16 -5.57 -3.81
N TYR A 160 -20.81 -6.29 -2.91
CA TYR A 160 -21.58 -7.49 -3.22
C TYR A 160 -20.75 -8.73 -3.62
N ALA A 161 -19.68 -9.05 -2.87
CA ALA A 161 -19.09 -10.39 -2.92
C ALA A 161 -20.23 -11.44 -2.83
N SER A 162 -20.44 -12.20 -3.91
CA SER A 162 -21.70 -12.92 -4.16
C SER A 162 -22.09 -13.84 -3.00
N THR A 163 -23.38 -14.19 -2.87
CA THR A 163 -23.84 -15.22 -1.91
C THR A 163 -23.07 -16.54 -2.02
N ASP A 164 -22.47 -16.79 -3.17
CA ASP A 164 -21.75 -18.01 -3.53
C ASP A 164 -20.22 -17.77 -3.54
N SER A 165 -19.77 -16.59 -3.10
CA SER A 165 -18.36 -16.27 -2.90
C SER A 165 -17.90 -16.93 -1.60
N VAL A 166 -17.66 -18.25 -1.65
CA VAL A 166 -17.00 -19.01 -0.57
C VAL A 166 -15.49 -18.65 -0.47
N GLY A 167 -15.03 -17.64 -1.23
CA GLY A 167 -13.65 -17.18 -1.27
C GLY A 167 -13.45 -15.91 -0.45
N THR A 168 -12.50 -15.97 0.47
CA THR A 168 -11.90 -14.87 1.22
C THR A 168 -11.71 -13.63 0.34
N PRO A 169 -12.32 -12.48 0.66
CA PRO A 169 -12.22 -11.28 -0.16
C PRO A 169 -10.77 -10.89 -0.42
N THR A 170 -10.45 -10.81 -1.71
CA THR A 170 -9.07 -10.75 -2.18
C THR A 170 -8.52 -9.35 -1.97
N ALA A 171 -7.56 -9.27 -1.08
CA ALA A 171 -6.77 -8.08 -0.90
C ALA A 171 -5.86 -7.89 -2.11
N SER A 172 -5.84 -6.67 -2.63
CA SER A 172 -4.96 -6.02 -3.63
C SER A 172 -4.17 -6.86 -4.66
N TYR A 173 -4.19 -6.36 -5.90
CA TYR A 173 -3.59 -7.03 -7.05
C TYR A 173 -2.87 -6.06 -7.99
N ALA A 174 -1.66 -6.41 -8.45
CA ALA A 174 -0.99 -5.73 -9.55
C ALA A 174 -1.57 -6.20 -10.90
N TRP A 175 -2.62 -5.50 -11.35
CA TRP A 175 -3.38 -5.84 -12.55
C TRP A 175 -2.58 -5.68 -13.84
N SER A 176 -1.76 -4.65 -13.93
CA SER A 176 -0.82 -4.44 -15.04
C SER A 176 0.39 -3.62 -14.58
N SER A 177 1.41 -3.48 -15.45
CA SER A 177 2.56 -2.62 -15.22
C SER A 177 2.08 -1.19 -14.91
N GLY A 178 2.25 -0.73 -13.68
CA GLY A 178 1.85 0.60 -13.21
C GLY A 178 0.38 0.77 -12.78
N LEU A 179 -0.48 -0.25 -12.90
CA LEU A 179 -1.86 -0.21 -12.36
C LEU A 179 -2.01 -1.25 -11.25
N TRP A 180 -1.91 -0.78 -10.02
CA TRP A 180 -2.09 -1.60 -8.83
C TRP A 180 -3.43 -1.28 -8.21
N LYS A 181 -4.17 -2.29 -7.76
CA LYS A 181 -5.50 -2.10 -7.16
C LYS A 181 -5.39 -2.20 -5.65
N TRP A 182 -5.90 -1.22 -4.94
CA TRP A 182 -6.16 -1.27 -3.51
C TRP A 182 -7.57 -1.79 -3.30
N ILE A 183 -7.68 -3.07 -2.95
CA ILE A 183 -8.97 -3.78 -2.95
C ILE A 183 -9.45 -3.99 -1.51
N ALA A 184 -10.63 -3.48 -1.20
CA ALA A 184 -11.42 -3.82 -0.04
C ALA A 184 -12.70 -4.58 -0.47
N ALA A 185 -13.46 -5.11 0.47
CA ALA A 185 -14.74 -5.75 0.17
C ALA A 185 -15.81 -5.41 1.22
N SER A 186 -17.06 -5.36 0.78
CA SER A 186 -18.24 -5.25 1.65
C SER A 186 -18.95 -6.59 1.76
N GLY A 187 -19.29 -6.98 2.98
CA GLY A 187 -20.13 -8.13 3.26
C GLY A 187 -21.58 -7.74 3.54
N LYS A 188 -22.51 -8.69 3.34
CA LYS A 188 -23.92 -8.54 3.75
C LYS A 188 -24.12 -8.56 5.26
N ASP A 189 -23.10 -9.03 5.97
CA ASP A 189 -22.95 -9.09 7.43
C ASP A 189 -22.49 -7.74 8.03
N GLY A 190 -22.38 -6.69 7.21
CA GLY A 190 -21.92 -5.40 7.68
C GLY A 190 -20.42 -5.28 7.86
N LEU A 191 -19.66 -6.31 7.50
CA LEU A 191 -18.23 -6.32 7.66
C LEU A 191 -17.55 -5.76 6.42
N CYS A 192 -16.60 -4.84 6.64
CA CYS A 192 -15.63 -4.46 5.65
C CYS A 192 -14.36 -5.29 5.84
N ARG A 193 -13.89 -5.89 4.75
CA ARG A 193 -12.61 -6.61 4.71
C ARG A 193 -11.61 -5.74 4.00
N ILE A 194 -10.67 -5.20 4.77
CA ILE A 194 -9.75 -4.16 4.33
C ILE A 194 -8.30 -4.63 4.49
N PRO A 195 -7.38 -4.24 3.58
CA PRO A 195 -5.97 -4.59 3.71
C PRO A 195 -5.38 -4.25 5.08
N THR A 196 -4.64 -5.20 5.66
CA THR A 196 -3.82 -4.95 6.85
C THR A 196 -2.40 -4.54 6.46
N LYS A 197 -1.66 -3.98 7.41
CA LYS A 197 -0.24 -3.66 7.23
C LYS A 197 0.59 -4.89 6.85
N SER A 198 0.36 -6.02 7.50
CA SER A 198 1.07 -7.29 7.21
C SER A 198 0.78 -7.81 5.81
N MET A 199 -0.45 -7.66 5.32
CA MET A 199 -0.81 -8.04 3.96
C MET A 199 -0.14 -7.12 2.93
N VAL A 200 -0.08 -5.82 3.20
CA VAL A 200 0.65 -4.86 2.36
C VAL A 200 2.13 -5.22 2.30
N ILE A 201 2.77 -5.53 3.43
CA ILE A 201 4.17 -5.97 3.49
C ILE A 201 4.38 -7.21 2.60
N GLY A 202 3.57 -8.25 2.79
CA GLY A 202 3.66 -9.48 1.99
C GLY A 202 3.45 -9.24 0.49
N MET A 203 2.54 -8.35 0.13
CA MET A 203 2.36 -7.93 -1.26
C MET A 203 3.60 -7.24 -1.81
N MET A 204 4.18 -6.28 -1.08
CA MET A 204 5.35 -5.54 -1.55
C MET A 204 6.55 -6.47 -1.77
N GLN A 205 6.78 -7.40 -0.84
CA GLN A 205 7.84 -8.41 -0.97
C GLN A 205 7.63 -9.29 -2.21
N ALA A 206 6.42 -9.82 -2.39
CA ALA A 206 6.10 -10.66 -3.54
C ALA A 206 6.21 -9.89 -4.87
N CYS A 207 5.72 -8.65 -4.90
CA CYS A 207 5.76 -7.80 -6.09
C CYS A 207 7.18 -7.32 -6.43
N LYS A 208 8.02 -7.07 -5.43
CA LYS A 208 9.43 -6.74 -5.62
C LYS A 208 10.19 -7.91 -6.23
N ALA A 209 10.05 -9.10 -5.66
CA ALA A 209 10.66 -10.32 -6.21
C ALA A 209 10.21 -10.57 -7.67
N GLN A 210 8.91 -10.36 -7.96
CA GLN A 210 8.40 -10.45 -9.33
C GLN A 210 9.03 -9.40 -10.24
N ALA A 211 9.10 -8.14 -9.81
CA ALA A 211 9.68 -7.06 -10.62
C ALA A 211 11.18 -7.30 -10.90
N GLU A 212 11.94 -7.76 -9.91
CA GLU A 212 13.36 -8.11 -10.07
C GLU A 212 13.55 -9.26 -11.09
N ALA A 213 12.64 -10.23 -11.10
CA ALA A 213 12.66 -11.34 -12.06
C ALA A 213 12.19 -10.95 -13.48
N ASN A 214 11.47 -9.83 -13.64
CA ASN A 214 10.79 -9.45 -14.90
C ASN A 214 11.11 -8.03 -15.36
N ASP A 215 12.37 -7.59 -15.24
CA ASP A 215 12.84 -6.27 -15.71
C ASP A 215 11.92 -5.11 -15.26
N GLY A 216 11.58 -5.13 -13.98
CA GLY A 216 10.79 -4.09 -13.32
C GLY A 216 9.29 -4.22 -13.51
N ASP A 217 8.79 -5.28 -14.13
CA ASP A 217 7.36 -5.54 -14.28
C ASP A 217 6.81 -6.43 -13.15
N PRO A 218 6.06 -5.86 -12.18
CA PRO A 218 5.43 -6.62 -11.11
C PRO A 218 4.13 -7.31 -11.55
N LYS A 219 3.74 -7.22 -12.83
CA LYS A 219 2.45 -7.72 -13.32
C LYS A 219 2.18 -9.14 -12.84
N GLY A 220 0.98 -9.35 -12.30
CA GLY A 220 0.57 -10.67 -11.82
C GLY A 220 0.81 -10.91 -10.34
N CYS A 221 1.66 -10.13 -9.66
CA CYS A 221 1.83 -10.24 -8.21
C CYS A 221 0.52 -9.87 -7.48
N ARG A 222 0.21 -10.60 -6.41
CA ARG A 222 -0.99 -10.43 -5.60
C ARG A 222 -0.61 -10.42 -4.13
N MET A 223 -1.46 -9.85 -3.28
CA MET A 223 -1.31 -10.09 -1.85
C MET A 223 -1.38 -11.60 -1.56
N PRO A 224 -0.61 -12.09 -0.58
CA PRO A 224 -0.88 -13.40 0.00
C PRO A 224 -2.33 -13.44 0.50
N ARG A 225 -2.98 -14.60 0.40
CA ARG A 225 -4.30 -14.78 1.01
C ARG A 225 -4.20 -14.45 2.49
N TYR A 226 -5.16 -13.67 3.01
CA TYR A 226 -5.25 -13.50 4.45
C TYR A 226 -5.43 -14.86 5.09
N VAL A 227 -4.54 -15.19 6.02
CA VAL A 227 -4.66 -16.33 6.90
C VAL A 227 -4.92 -15.74 8.27
N ALA A 228 -6.13 -15.99 8.81
CA ALA A 228 -6.45 -15.54 10.15
C ALA A 228 -5.40 -16.08 11.13
N PRO A 229 -4.88 -15.26 12.07
CA PRO A 229 -4.09 -15.78 13.16
C PRO A 229 -4.89 -16.88 13.88
N PRO A 230 -4.25 -17.95 14.35
CA PRO A 230 -4.93 -18.92 15.19
C PRO A 230 -5.53 -18.18 16.41
N PRO A 231 -6.77 -18.50 16.81
CA PRO A 231 -7.39 -17.85 17.97
C PRO A 231 -6.51 -18.08 19.21
N GLY A 232 -6.03 -17.01 19.84
CA GLY A 232 -5.26 -17.06 21.08
C GLY A 232 -3.77 -16.66 20.99
N THR A 233 -3.25 -16.22 19.84
CA THR A 233 -1.98 -15.49 19.83
C THR A 233 -2.24 -14.02 20.11
N ASP A 234 -2.25 -13.65 21.39
CA ASP A 234 -2.27 -12.26 21.83
C ASP A 234 -1.07 -11.53 21.20
N ALA A 235 -1.33 -10.55 20.34
CA ALA A 235 -0.33 -9.70 19.70
C ALA A 235 0.29 -8.68 20.68
N GLY A 236 0.47 -9.07 21.95
CA GLY A 236 0.77 -8.14 23.03
C GLY A 236 1.44 -8.76 24.26
N ALA A 237 2.40 -9.67 24.07
CA ALA A 237 3.27 -10.13 25.16
C ALA A 237 4.74 -9.79 24.88
N ASP A 238 5.16 -8.66 25.44
CA ASP A 238 6.46 -8.38 26.04
C ASP A 238 7.75 -8.68 25.25
N ALA A 239 8.24 -7.63 24.57
CA ALA A 239 9.67 -7.45 24.30
C ALA A 239 10.38 -6.91 25.57
N SER A 240 10.65 -7.79 26.53
CA SER A 240 11.64 -7.55 27.58
C SER A 240 12.10 -8.88 28.19
N GLY A 241 13.27 -9.35 27.76
CA GLY A 241 13.85 -10.59 28.27
C GLY A 241 15.23 -10.86 27.71
N GLU A 242 16.22 -10.18 28.27
CA GLU A 242 17.63 -10.50 28.10
C GLU A 242 17.95 -11.93 28.60
N GLY A 243 18.87 -12.59 27.90
CA GLY A 243 19.81 -13.54 28.53
C GLY A 243 19.48 -15.03 28.38
N GLY A 244 20.43 -15.77 27.84
CA GLY A 244 20.53 -17.22 28.04
C GLY A 244 20.95 -18.00 26.80
N ALA A 245 22.27 -18.06 26.57
CA ALA A 245 22.86 -19.11 25.76
C ALA A 245 22.51 -20.49 26.34
N ASP A 246 22.26 -21.47 25.49
CA ASP A 246 23.00 -22.74 25.56
C ASP A 246 22.81 -23.57 24.29
N ALA A 247 23.95 -24.04 23.80
CA ALA A 247 24.09 -24.96 22.70
C ALA A 247 23.69 -26.38 23.13
N SER A 248 23.08 -27.14 22.23
CA SER A 248 23.30 -28.59 22.14
C SER A 248 22.87 -29.10 20.76
N SER A 249 23.86 -29.71 20.12
CA SER A 249 23.83 -30.48 18.89
C SER A 249 23.10 -31.81 19.06
N GLU A 250 22.43 -32.27 18.00
CA GLU A 250 22.34 -33.67 17.50
C GLU A 250 21.37 -33.59 16.30
N GLY A 251 21.70 -33.99 15.06
CA GLY A 251 22.41 -35.20 14.64
C GLY A 251 21.37 -36.20 14.16
N GLY A 252 21.11 -36.27 12.85
CA GLY A 252 20.16 -37.25 12.30
C GLY A 252 19.87 -37.08 10.82
N ALA A 253 20.80 -37.52 9.98
CA ALA A 253 20.52 -37.91 8.61
C ALA A 253 19.98 -39.34 8.62
N ASP A 254 18.94 -39.64 7.83
CA ASP A 254 18.93 -40.91 7.08
C ASP A 254 17.94 -40.90 5.92
N ALA A 255 18.34 -41.64 4.89
CA ALA A 255 17.77 -41.76 3.56
C ALA A 255 16.62 -42.78 3.46
N SER A 256 15.93 -42.79 2.30
CA SER A 256 15.43 -43.95 1.53
C SER A 256 14.12 -43.58 0.81
N SER A 257 14.09 -43.39 -0.51
CA SER A 257 14.08 -44.38 -1.61
C SER A 257 12.66 -44.80 -2.03
N GLU A 258 12.32 -44.45 -3.28
CA GLU A 258 11.68 -45.27 -4.33
C GLU A 258 10.27 -45.88 -4.15
N GLY A 259 9.48 -45.71 -5.22
CA GLY A 259 8.23 -46.44 -5.53
C GLY A 259 7.13 -45.45 -5.98
N GLY A 260 6.73 -45.30 -7.24
CA GLY A 260 6.66 -46.27 -8.35
C GLY A 260 5.21 -46.70 -8.55
N ALA A 261 4.48 -46.03 -9.46
CA ALA A 261 3.26 -46.57 -10.10
C ALA A 261 2.86 -45.64 -11.26
N ASP A 262 3.39 -45.94 -12.45
CA ASP A 262 2.83 -45.48 -13.71
C ASP A 262 2.31 -46.74 -14.42
N ALA A 263 1.00 -46.79 -14.64
CA ALA A 263 0.34 -47.82 -15.41
C ALA A 263 -0.76 -47.12 -16.22
N GLY A 264 -0.41 -46.79 -17.46
CA GLY A 264 -1.38 -46.48 -18.49
C GLY A 264 -2.16 -47.72 -18.92
N THR A 265 -3.39 -47.49 -19.34
CA THR A 265 -4.13 -48.34 -20.26
C THR A 265 -5.05 -47.44 -21.09
N ASP A 266 -4.78 -47.44 -22.39
CA ASP A 266 -5.65 -47.27 -23.57
C ASP A 266 -6.91 -46.39 -23.51
#